data_AF-A0A2V1CEG5-F1
#
_entry.id   AF-A0A2V1CEG5-F1
#
_cell.length_a   1.000
_cell.length_b   1.000
_cell.length_c   1.000
_cell.angle_alpha   90.00
_cell.angle_beta   90.00
_cell.angle_gamma   90.00
#
_symmetry.space_group_name_H-M   'P 1'
#
loop_
_entity.id
_entity.type
_entity.pdbx_description
1 polymer ?
#
loop_
_entity_poly.entity_id
_entity_poly.type
_entity_poly.pdbx_seq_one_letter_code
_entity_poly.pdbx_strand_id
1 'polypeptide(L)'
;MKPFWGLATYVLETLLMKARGQDENDMDLHFTYGDVKVENRELKGTILSLSHSNPFSTAMKDPHARPMENWHTDITKSLGVIFEKYLKDADRALKASNKKPKGQQGPRNLTLIVLTDGIWAGTKDLVEVKTLIVEFVQKVEELVGHSLAERQVSIEFVQFGDDVDASHRLDILDNDLVFDGIPDIVDTEHSLGDAIKMLLGSFNDQFDEKEDDEENNIRWPSHSLQSFDTFNTVPRRDSTLYRSESSASQATQRRSIHSPASPTPSCIATGTTDRQSLSSPPLPLRQQSSPRGPPHQEDQYRS
;
A
#
# COMPACT_ATOMS: atom_id res chain seq x y z
N MET A 1 13.97 -7.72 8.87
CA MET A 1 13.35 -7.87 7.54
C MET A 1 14.21 -8.58 6.50
N LYS A 2 15.54 -8.38 6.47
CA LYS A 2 16.44 -9.03 5.48
C LYS A 2 16.21 -10.56 5.31
N PRO A 3 16.14 -11.39 6.38
CA PRO A 3 15.90 -12.83 6.21
C PRO A 3 14.49 -13.15 5.70
N PHE A 4 13.54 -12.26 5.92
CA PHE A 4 12.13 -12.44 5.59
C PHE A 4 11.74 -11.85 4.23
N TRP A 5 12.67 -11.25 3.48
CA TRP A 5 12.33 -10.53 2.24
C TRP A 5 11.62 -11.40 1.20
N GLY A 6 12.03 -12.67 1.07
CA GLY A 6 11.37 -13.63 0.19
C GLY A 6 9.92 -13.91 0.60
N LEU A 7 9.70 -14.12 1.90
CA LEU A 7 8.36 -14.32 2.46
C LEU A 7 7.51 -13.05 2.33
N ALA A 8 8.07 -11.86 2.60
CA ALA A 8 7.38 -10.59 2.42
C ALA A 8 6.96 -10.35 0.96
N THR A 9 7.80 -10.75 0.00
CA THR A 9 7.44 -10.71 -1.42
C THR A 9 6.25 -11.64 -1.71
N TYR A 10 6.27 -12.86 -1.18
CA TYR A 10 5.19 -13.82 -1.34
C TYR A 10 3.86 -13.35 -0.72
N VAL A 11 3.92 -12.83 0.51
CA VAL A 11 2.75 -12.28 1.21
C VAL A 11 2.18 -11.09 0.43
N LEU A 12 3.03 -10.14 -0.01
CA LEU A 12 2.59 -9.01 -0.84
C LEU A 12 1.86 -9.49 -2.11
N GLU A 13 2.45 -10.43 -2.86
CA GLU A 13 1.82 -10.97 -4.07
C GLU A 13 0.47 -11.63 -3.78
N THR A 14 0.37 -12.34 -2.65
CA THR A 14 -0.88 -12.97 -2.20
C THR A 14 -1.94 -11.93 -1.86
N LEU A 15 -1.59 -10.87 -1.12
CA LEU A 15 -2.49 -9.78 -0.78
C LEU A 15 -2.97 -9.04 -2.03
N LEU A 16 -2.07 -8.72 -2.98
CA LEU A 16 -2.43 -8.09 -4.26
C LEU A 16 -3.41 -8.96 -5.05
N MET A 17 -3.22 -10.28 -5.06
CA MET A 17 -4.17 -11.20 -5.70
C MET A 17 -5.56 -11.19 -5.06
N LYS A 18 -5.64 -11.03 -3.74
CA LYS A 18 -6.89 -11.00 -2.98
C LYS A 18 -7.61 -9.66 -3.09
N ALA A 19 -6.87 -8.55 -3.03
CA ALA A 19 -7.39 -7.19 -3.15
C ALA A 19 -7.80 -6.81 -4.59
N ARG A 20 -7.49 -7.67 -5.56
CA ARG A 20 -7.78 -7.40 -6.97
C ARG A 20 -9.28 -7.17 -7.21
N GLY A 21 -9.59 -6.04 -7.83
CA GLY A 21 -10.96 -5.64 -8.16
C GLY A 21 -11.74 -5.07 -6.96
N GLN A 22 -11.13 -4.96 -5.79
CA GLN A 22 -11.70 -4.29 -4.62
C GLN A 22 -11.35 -2.79 -4.62
N ASP A 23 -10.16 -2.44 -5.11
CA ASP A 23 -9.73 -1.04 -5.22
C ASP A 23 -9.91 -0.50 -6.64
N GLU A 24 -10.80 0.47 -6.79
CA GLU A 24 -11.04 1.20 -8.05
C GLU A 24 -9.99 2.27 -8.33
N ASN A 25 -9.22 2.67 -7.32
CA ASN A 25 -8.38 3.87 -7.33
C ASN A 25 -6.88 3.56 -7.36
N ASP A 26 -6.55 2.32 -7.70
CA ASP A 26 -5.21 1.80 -7.82
C ASP A 26 -4.45 1.69 -6.49
N MET A 27 -3.43 0.82 -6.47
CA MET A 27 -2.64 0.56 -5.26
C MET A 27 -1.29 1.27 -5.32
N ASP A 28 -0.82 1.72 -4.16
CA ASP A 28 0.51 2.30 -3.94
C ASP A 28 1.40 1.28 -3.18
N LEU A 29 2.72 1.29 -3.43
CA LEU A 29 3.72 0.55 -2.66
C LEU A 29 4.86 1.50 -2.29
N HIS A 30 5.12 1.60 -0.99
CA HIS A 30 6.18 2.41 -0.42
C HIS A 30 7.15 1.53 0.36
N PHE A 31 8.44 1.81 0.23
CA PHE A 31 9.48 1.23 1.06
C PHE A 31 9.92 2.25 2.11
N THR A 32 10.28 1.77 3.30
CA THR A 32 10.81 2.62 4.37
C THR A 32 12.25 3.08 4.11
N TYR A 33 12.88 2.48 3.10
CA TYR A 33 14.23 2.80 2.63
C TYR A 33 14.27 2.81 1.11
N GLY A 34 15.15 3.65 0.55
CA GLY A 34 15.30 3.81 -0.88
C GLY A 34 14.29 4.79 -1.50
N ASP A 35 14.42 4.99 -2.81
CA ASP A 35 13.57 5.85 -3.64
C ASP A 35 12.63 5.05 -4.54
N VAL A 36 12.67 3.73 -4.45
CA VAL A 36 11.76 2.82 -5.15
C VAL A 36 10.35 3.03 -4.61
N LYS A 37 9.38 3.20 -5.50
CA LYS A 37 7.96 3.26 -5.16
C LYS A 37 7.11 2.87 -6.36
N VAL A 38 5.90 2.38 -6.07
CA VAL A 38 4.86 2.14 -7.06
C VAL A 38 3.69 3.04 -6.68
N GLU A 39 3.19 3.84 -7.62
CA GLU A 39 2.07 4.76 -7.36
C GLU A 39 1.01 4.61 -8.45
N ASN A 40 -0.26 4.66 -8.04
CA ASN A 40 -1.45 4.62 -8.88
C ASN A 40 -1.38 3.51 -9.96
N ARG A 41 -1.15 2.26 -9.53
CA ARG A 41 -1.17 1.10 -10.44
C ARG A 41 -2.38 0.20 -10.25
N GLU A 42 -3.19 0.12 -11.30
CA GLU A 42 -4.27 -0.86 -11.42
C GLU A 42 -3.71 -2.27 -11.61
N LEU A 43 -4.25 -3.24 -10.87
CA LEU A 43 -3.92 -4.66 -11.04
C LEU A 43 -4.64 -5.25 -12.27
N LYS A 44 -4.11 -4.98 -13.46
CA LYS A 44 -4.57 -5.56 -14.74
C LYS A 44 -3.92 -6.92 -15.03
N GLY A 45 -4.65 -7.78 -15.72
CA GLY A 45 -4.15 -9.07 -16.22
C GLY A 45 -4.66 -10.29 -15.45
N THR A 46 -4.29 -11.50 -15.85
CA THR A 46 -4.67 -12.73 -15.14
C THR A 46 -3.80 -12.95 -13.91
N ILE A 47 -4.18 -13.87 -13.00
CA ILE A 47 -3.34 -14.28 -11.85
C ILE A 47 -1.91 -14.63 -12.30
N LEU A 48 -1.77 -15.34 -13.42
CA LEU A 48 -0.47 -15.71 -13.99
C LEU A 48 0.37 -14.50 -14.43
N SER A 49 -0.29 -13.41 -14.87
CA SER A 49 0.36 -12.15 -15.25
C SER A 49 0.95 -11.40 -14.05
N LEU A 50 0.40 -11.61 -12.85
CA LEU A 50 0.90 -10.93 -11.66
C LEU A 50 2.30 -11.43 -11.29
N SER A 51 2.60 -12.72 -11.45
CA SER A 51 3.84 -13.30 -10.93
C SER A 51 5.14 -12.85 -11.63
N HIS A 52 5.11 -12.41 -12.89
CA HIS A 52 6.34 -12.20 -13.68
C HIS A 52 6.60 -10.79 -14.19
N SER A 53 5.61 -9.90 -14.20
CA SER A 53 5.79 -8.55 -14.78
C SER A 53 4.91 -7.47 -14.16
N ASN A 54 4.37 -7.71 -12.96
CA ASN A 54 3.66 -6.64 -12.27
C ASN A 54 4.68 -5.62 -11.66
N PRO A 55 4.30 -4.35 -11.54
CA PRO A 55 5.20 -3.29 -11.04
C PRO A 55 5.61 -3.51 -9.58
N PHE A 56 4.76 -4.12 -8.75
CA PHE A 56 5.04 -4.44 -7.34
C PHE A 56 6.14 -5.51 -7.21
N SER A 57 6.01 -6.63 -7.91
CA SER A 57 7.03 -7.69 -7.94
C SER A 57 8.34 -7.19 -8.55
N THR A 58 8.28 -6.25 -9.49
CA THR A 58 9.48 -5.58 -10.04
C THR A 58 10.15 -4.72 -8.98
N ALA A 59 9.37 -3.93 -8.23
CA ALA A 59 9.88 -3.12 -7.14
C ALA A 59 10.49 -3.97 -6.00
N MET A 60 9.87 -5.09 -5.62
CA MET A 60 10.43 -6.02 -4.62
C MET A 60 11.75 -6.67 -5.05
N LYS A 61 12.00 -6.76 -6.37
CA LYS A 61 13.25 -7.28 -6.93
C LYS A 61 14.34 -6.20 -7.04
N ASP A 62 13.98 -4.93 -6.92
CA ASP A 62 14.92 -3.81 -7.01
C ASP A 62 15.93 -3.85 -5.84
N PRO A 63 17.25 -3.81 -6.11
CA PRO A 63 18.26 -3.77 -5.05
C PRO A 63 18.12 -2.58 -4.09
N HIS A 64 17.60 -1.44 -4.54
CA HIS A 64 17.41 -0.24 -3.73
C HIS A 64 16.21 -0.33 -2.77
N ALA A 65 15.28 -1.26 -3.02
CA ALA A 65 14.16 -1.54 -2.12
C ALA A 65 14.53 -2.53 -1.00
N ARG A 66 15.63 -3.29 -1.17
CA ARG A 66 15.97 -4.38 -0.25
C ARG A 66 16.47 -3.86 1.10
N PRO A 67 16.14 -4.54 2.22
CA PRO A 67 16.71 -4.23 3.51
C PRO A 67 18.24 -4.34 3.48
N MET A 68 18.92 -3.26 3.86
CA MET A 68 20.37 -3.23 3.94
C MET A 68 20.85 -3.58 5.34
N GLU A 69 22.07 -4.09 5.42
CA GLU A 69 22.73 -4.37 6.70
C GLU A 69 23.12 -3.05 7.38
N ASN A 70 22.91 -2.98 8.70
CA ASN A 70 23.15 -1.78 9.53
C ASN A 70 22.25 -0.57 9.23
N TRP A 71 21.17 -0.76 8.47
CA TRP A 71 20.16 0.29 8.33
C TRP A 71 19.08 0.14 9.40
N HIS A 72 18.77 1.25 10.06
CA HIS A 72 17.73 1.30 11.07
C HIS A 72 16.49 2.00 10.50
N THR A 73 15.37 1.29 10.50
CA THR A 73 14.09 1.81 10.03
C THR A 73 13.52 2.80 11.04
N ASP A 74 13.13 3.98 10.58
CA ASP A 74 12.31 4.92 11.34
C ASP A 74 10.92 4.94 10.72
N ILE A 75 10.00 4.15 11.29
CA ILE A 75 8.66 3.96 10.73
C ILE A 75 7.83 5.25 10.79
N THR A 76 8.11 6.13 11.77
CA THR A 76 7.38 7.39 11.97
C THR A 76 7.52 8.31 10.76
N LYS A 77 8.69 8.35 10.13
CA LYS A 77 8.93 9.13 8.91
C LYS A 77 8.10 8.60 7.75
N SER A 78 8.10 7.29 7.55
CA SER A 78 7.36 6.66 6.45
C SER A 78 5.84 6.84 6.60
N LEU A 79 5.32 6.55 7.80
CA LEU A 79 3.90 6.76 8.11
C LEU A 79 3.52 8.23 8.01
N GLY A 80 4.35 9.13 8.54
CA GLY A 80 4.10 10.57 8.51
C GLY A 80 3.94 11.12 7.09
N VAL A 81 4.78 10.66 6.14
CA VAL A 81 4.66 11.04 4.73
C VAL A 81 3.33 10.57 4.12
N ILE A 82 2.91 9.33 4.42
CA ILE A 82 1.66 8.75 3.92
C ILE A 82 0.46 9.49 4.52
N PHE A 83 0.45 9.71 5.83
CA PHE A 83 -0.59 10.42 6.57
C PHE A 83 -0.73 11.86 6.09
N GLU A 84 0.38 12.59 5.93
CA GLU A 84 0.34 13.97 5.43
C GLU A 84 -0.20 14.05 4.00
N LYS A 85 0.19 13.11 3.13
CA LYS A 85 -0.37 13.01 1.77
C LYS A 85 -1.88 12.79 1.82
N TYR A 86 -2.33 11.83 2.63
CA TYR A 86 -3.75 11.53 2.79
C TYR A 86 -4.56 12.75 3.27
N LEU A 87 -4.12 13.41 4.35
CA LEU A 87 -4.80 14.59 4.90
C LEU A 87 -4.92 15.71 3.86
N LYS A 88 -3.87 15.96 3.06
CA LYS A 88 -3.89 16.95 1.98
C LYS A 88 -4.88 16.60 0.88
N ASP A 89 -4.96 15.33 0.49
CA ASP A 89 -5.87 14.87 -0.55
C ASP A 89 -7.33 14.89 -0.06
N ALA A 90 -7.56 14.52 1.20
CA ALA A 90 -8.86 14.60 1.87
C ALA A 90 -9.38 16.05 1.96
N ASP A 91 -8.55 16.98 2.46
CA ASP A 91 -8.88 18.41 2.51
C ASP A 91 -9.20 18.98 1.13
N ARG A 92 -8.42 18.60 0.09
CA ARG A 92 -8.69 19.01 -1.29
C ARG A 92 -10.03 18.47 -1.80
N ALA A 93 -10.34 17.20 -1.51
CA ALA A 93 -11.60 16.58 -1.90
C ALA A 93 -12.80 17.29 -1.25
N LEU A 94 -12.71 17.59 0.05
CA LEU A 94 -13.74 18.34 0.80
C LEU A 94 -13.92 19.77 0.27
N LYS A 95 -12.82 20.48 -0.02
CA LYS A 95 -12.89 21.82 -0.62
C LYS A 95 -13.50 21.80 -2.03
N ALA A 96 -13.27 20.74 -2.78
CA ALA A 96 -13.85 20.56 -4.12
C ALA A 96 -15.34 20.20 -4.07
N SER A 97 -15.77 19.35 -3.14
CA SER A 97 -17.17 18.93 -2.99
C SER A 97 -18.07 20.12 -2.60
N ASN A 98 -17.59 21.04 -1.77
CA ASN A 98 -18.30 22.29 -1.42
C ASN A 98 -18.56 23.22 -2.63
N LYS A 99 -17.87 23.02 -3.76
CA LYS A 99 -18.03 23.83 -4.98
C LYS A 99 -18.86 23.16 -6.08
N LYS A 100 -19.19 21.87 -5.96
CA LYS A 100 -19.87 21.11 -7.01
C LYS A 100 -21.25 20.61 -6.57
N PRO A 101 -22.20 20.40 -7.52
CA PRO A 101 -23.53 19.89 -7.19
C PRO A 101 -23.45 18.51 -6.50
N LYS A 102 -24.43 18.26 -5.62
CA LYS A 102 -24.60 17.02 -4.83
C LYS A 102 -24.28 15.78 -5.67
N GLY A 103 -23.25 15.03 -5.26
CA GLY A 103 -22.85 13.78 -5.92
C GLY A 103 -21.34 13.57 -6.12
N GLN A 104 -20.48 14.56 -5.82
CA GLN A 104 -19.04 14.29 -5.76
C GLN A 104 -18.66 13.58 -4.46
N GLN A 105 -17.92 12.48 -4.62
CA GLN A 105 -17.40 11.64 -3.55
C GLN A 105 -16.53 12.46 -2.59
N GLY A 106 -16.71 12.22 -1.29
CA GLY A 106 -15.92 12.83 -0.23
C GLY A 106 -14.46 12.34 -0.22
N PRO A 107 -13.74 12.54 0.89
CA PRO A 107 -12.42 11.94 1.06
C PRO A 107 -12.51 10.42 0.89
N ARG A 108 -11.47 9.83 0.31
CA ARG A 108 -11.39 8.38 0.06
C ARG A 108 -11.05 7.65 1.34
N ASN A 109 -11.47 6.39 1.45
CA ASN A 109 -11.03 5.54 2.54
C ASN A 109 -9.55 5.17 2.34
N LEU A 110 -8.81 5.01 3.42
CA LEU A 110 -7.41 4.59 3.43
C LEU A 110 -7.27 3.24 4.09
N THR A 111 -6.58 2.33 3.43
CA THR A 111 -6.16 1.04 3.99
C THR A 111 -4.67 0.94 3.84
N LEU A 112 -3.98 0.82 4.96
CA LEU A 112 -2.53 0.80 5.00
C LEU A 112 -2.04 -0.54 5.56
N ILE A 113 -1.49 -1.38 4.70
CA ILE A 113 -0.87 -2.65 5.11
C ILE A 113 0.64 -2.46 5.23
N VAL A 114 1.18 -2.71 6.42
CA VAL A 114 2.59 -2.53 6.78
C VAL A 114 3.25 -3.89 6.96
N LEU A 115 4.04 -4.32 5.98
CA LEU A 115 4.85 -5.54 6.08
C LEU A 115 6.12 -5.26 6.89
N THR A 116 6.23 -5.80 8.10
CA THR A 116 7.32 -5.43 9.03
C THR A 116 7.77 -6.58 9.93
N ASP A 117 9.02 -6.57 10.38
CA ASP A 117 9.48 -7.44 11.49
C ASP A 117 9.25 -6.78 12.86
N GLY A 118 8.64 -5.60 12.87
CA GLY A 118 8.40 -4.80 14.08
C GLY A 118 9.67 -4.19 14.68
N ILE A 119 10.85 -4.34 14.08
CA ILE A 119 12.12 -3.81 14.61
C ILE A 119 12.41 -2.42 13.99
N TRP A 120 12.06 -1.37 14.73
CA TRP A 120 12.19 0.03 14.26
C TRP A 120 13.28 0.79 15.01
N ALA A 121 14.51 0.29 14.92
CA ALA A 121 15.65 0.84 15.66
C ALA A 121 16.02 2.31 15.31
N GLY A 122 15.41 2.90 14.27
CA GLY A 122 15.59 4.31 13.91
C GLY A 122 14.56 5.23 14.58
N THR A 123 13.53 4.68 15.20
CA THR A 123 12.50 5.39 15.97
C THR A 123 12.91 5.44 17.44
N LYS A 124 12.69 6.56 18.14
CA LYS A 124 13.24 6.72 19.50
C LYS A 124 12.58 5.79 20.51
N ASP A 125 11.26 5.65 20.40
CA ASP A 125 10.46 4.76 21.24
C ASP A 125 9.13 4.41 20.56
N LEU A 126 8.39 3.46 21.16
CA LEU A 126 7.05 3.08 20.71
C LEU A 126 6.03 4.22 20.85
N VAL A 127 6.24 5.10 21.83
CA VAL A 127 5.33 6.23 22.11
C VAL A 127 5.25 7.14 20.89
N GLU A 128 6.35 7.39 20.18
CA GLU A 128 6.34 8.20 18.96
C GLU A 128 5.44 7.63 17.84
N VAL A 129 5.41 6.30 17.65
CA VAL A 129 4.55 5.68 16.62
C VAL A 129 3.09 5.76 17.03
N LYS A 130 2.80 5.44 18.29
CA LYS A 130 1.45 5.54 18.86
C LYS A 130 0.91 6.97 18.77
N THR A 131 1.69 7.96 19.23
CA THR A 131 1.33 9.39 19.13
C THR A 131 1.08 9.80 17.69
N LEU A 132 1.90 9.36 16.75
CA LEU A 132 1.72 9.70 15.34
C LEU A 132 0.38 9.19 14.78
N ILE A 133 0.00 7.95 15.11
CA ILE A 133 -1.28 7.35 14.68
C ILE A 133 -2.44 8.11 15.33
N VAL A 134 -2.39 8.34 16.65
CA VAL A 134 -3.43 9.08 17.38
C VAL A 134 -3.65 10.47 16.78
N GLU A 135 -2.58 11.24 16.57
CA GLU A 135 -2.66 12.57 15.96
C GLU A 135 -3.21 12.53 14.53
N PHE A 136 -2.88 11.49 13.77
CA PHE A 136 -3.40 11.33 12.42
C PHE A 136 -4.91 11.10 12.42
N VAL A 137 -5.40 10.17 13.23
CA VAL A 137 -6.83 9.85 13.33
C VAL A 137 -7.63 11.07 13.78
N GLN A 138 -7.17 11.77 14.81
CA GLN A 138 -7.82 13.00 15.27
C GLN A 138 -7.94 14.05 14.16
N LYS A 139 -6.89 14.23 13.34
CA LYS A 139 -6.93 15.14 12.18
C LYS A 139 -7.90 14.65 11.11
N VAL A 140 -8.03 13.34 10.89
CA VAL A 140 -9.03 12.79 9.97
C VAL A 140 -10.44 13.06 10.50
N GLU A 141 -10.71 12.83 11.78
CA GLU A 141 -12.00 13.11 12.41
C GLU A 141 -12.36 14.60 12.35
N GLU A 142 -11.41 15.49 12.60
CA GLU A 142 -11.60 16.95 12.48
C GLU A 142 -11.95 17.37 11.04
N LEU A 143 -11.32 16.75 10.04
CA LEU A 143 -11.53 17.08 8.62
C LEU A 143 -12.86 16.53 8.09
N VAL A 144 -13.15 15.27 8.40
CA VAL A 144 -14.23 14.48 7.79
C VAL A 144 -15.50 14.55 8.64
N GLY A 145 -15.36 14.81 9.94
CA GLY A 145 -16.44 14.82 10.93
C GLY A 145 -16.77 13.43 11.46
N HIS A 146 -17.24 13.36 12.71
CA HIS A 146 -17.56 12.10 13.41
C HIS A 146 -18.75 11.30 12.83
N SER A 147 -19.36 11.73 11.72
CA SER A 147 -20.63 11.18 11.21
C SER A 147 -20.51 10.43 9.88
N LEU A 148 -19.32 10.16 9.39
CA LEU A 148 -19.12 9.50 8.10
C LEU A 148 -18.60 8.08 8.34
N ALA A 149 -19.45 7.11 7.98
CA ALA A 149 -19.21 5.69 7.70
C ALA A 149 -18.12 4.96 8.52
N GLU A 150 -18.48 3.82 9.10
CA GLU A 150 -17.56 2.87 9.76
C GLU A 150 -16.20 2.81 9.03
N ARG A 151 -15.15 3.25 9.73
CA ARG A 151 -13.71 3.17 9.39
C ARG A 151 -13.28 3.85 8.07
N GLN A 152 -13.08 5.17 8.12
CA GLN A 152 -12.43 5.95 7.04
C GLN A 152 -10.96 5.55 6.81
N VAL A 153 -10.31 5.07 7.87
CA VAL A 153 -8.90 4.66 7.90
C VAL A 153 -8.83 3.29 8.55
N SER A 154 -8.03 2.39 7.98
CA SER A 154 -7.59 1.17 8.64
C SER A 154 -6.08 0.96 8.40
N ILE A 155 -5.40 0.39 9.40
CA ILE A 155 -3.97 0.11 9.39
C ILE A 155 -3.78 -1.34 9.82
N GLU A 156 -3.07 -2.12 9.02
CA GLU A 156 -2.78 -3.52 9.30
C GLU A 156 -1.27 -3.69 9.40
N PHE A 157 -0.77 -4.24 10.51
CA PHE A 157 0.63 -4.65 10.63
C PHE A 157 0.76 -6.15 10.39
N VAL A 158 1.49 -6.54 9.34
CA VAL A 158 1.82 -7.94 9.10
C VAL A 158 3.22 -8.23 9.62
N GLN A 159 3.32 -8.97 10.72
CA GLN A 159 4.57 -9.26 11.41
C GLN A 159 5.36 -10.40 10.75
N PHE A 160 6.65 -10.19 10.51
CA PHE A 160 7.59 -11.20 10.05
C PHE A 160 8.60 -11.58 11.13
N GLY A 161 8.59 -12.85 11.53
CA GLY A 161 9.49 -13.39 12.55
C GLY A 161 8.95 -13.20 13.96
N ASP A 162 9.60 -13.86 14.92
CA ASP A 162 9.08 -14.08 16.27
C ASP A 162 9.86 -13.30 17.35
N ASP A 163 10.32 -12.08 17.04
CA ASP A 163 11.01 -11.25 18.03
C ASP A 163 10.01 -10.77 19.10
N VAL A 164 10.23 -11.15 20.35
CA VAL A 164 9.28 -10.93 21.46
C VAL A 164 9.04 -9.44 21.71
N ASP A 165 10.09 -8.62 21.65
CA ASP A 165 9.98 -7.18 21.88
C ASP A 165 9.24 -6.50 20.72
N ALA A 166 9.43 -6.98 19.50
CA ALA A 166 8.68 -6.54 18.32
C ALA A 166 7.21 -6.95 18.37
N SER A 167 6.89 -8.19 18.76
CA SER A 167 5.52 -8.65 18.93
C SER A 167 4.78 -7.84 19.99
N HIS A 168 5.38 -7.67 21.17
CA HIS A 168 4.79 -6.85 22.23
C HIS A 168 4.60 -5.38 21.82
N ARG A 169 5.49 -4.86 20.96
CA ARG A 169 5.34 -3.51 20.41
C ARG A 169 4.11 -3.38 19.50
N LEU A 170 3.89 -4.36 18.63
CA LEU A 170 2.74 -4.36 17.72
C LEU A 170 1.43 -4.61 18.48
N ASP A 171 1.46 -5.52 19.46
CA ASP A 171 0.35 -5.80 20.38
C ASP A 171 -0.16 -4.54 21.12
N ILE A 172 0.75 -3.67 21.58
CA ILE A 172 0.37 -2.37 22.16
C ILE A 172 -0.30 -1.45 21.14
N LEU A 173 0.12 -1.47 19.87
CA LEU A 173 -0.50 -0.62 18.85
C LEU A 173 -1.90 -1.11 18.48
N ASP A 174 -2.11 -2.41 18.54
CA ASP A 174 -3.39 -3.07 18.30
C ASP A 174 -4.35 -2.79 19.48
N ASN A 175 -3.97 -3.25 20.68
CA ASN A 175 -4.86 -3.29 21.84
C ASN A 175 -4.97 -1.99 22.64
N ASP A 176 -3.94 -1.13 22.68
CA ASP A 176 -3.91 -0.01 23.62
C ASP A 176 -4.41 1.32 23.04
N LEU A 177 -4.73 1.42 21.74
CA LEU A 177 -5.17 2.68 21.13
C LEU A 177 -6.56 3.12 21.61
N VAL A 178 -7.41 2.18 22.01
CA VAL A 178 -8.73 2.45 22.56
C VAL A 178 -8.67 3.29 23.85
N PHE A 179 -7.60 3.15 24.64
CA PHE A 179 -7.39 3.94 25.86
C PHE A 179 -7.06 5.41 25.57
N ASP A 180 -6.64 5.72 24.34
CA ASP A 180 -6.41 7.09 23.85
C ASP A 180 -7.63 7.66 23.12
N GLY A 181 -8.77 6.96 23.17
CA GLY A 181 -10.02 7.36 22.53
C GLY A 181 -10.02 7.17 21.02
N ILE A 182 -9.09 6.38 20.48
CA ILE A 182 -9.04 6.02 19.07
C ILE A 182 -9.90 4.77 18.84
N PRO A 183 -10.79 4.76 17.84
CA PRO A 183 -11.52 3.55 17.47
C PRO A 183 -10.56 2.43 17.09
N ASP A 184 -11.04 1.19 17.16
CA ASP A 184 -10.31 0.05 16.66
C ASP A 184 -10.12 0.16 15.13
N ILE A 185 -8.91 0.51 14.72
CA ILE A 185 -8.52 0.73 13.32
C ILE A 185 -7.13 0.16 13.01
N VAL A 186 -6.45 -0.40 14.01
CA VAL A 186 -5.09 -0.90 13.92
C VAL A 186 -5.10 -2.34 14.36
N ASP A 187 -4.69 -3.23 13.47
CA ASP A 187 -4.64 -4.66 13.75
C ASP A 187 -3.26 -5.20 13.46
N THR A 188 -2.93 -6.34 14.07
CA THR A 188 -1.69 -7.06 13.85
C THR A 188 -1.94 -8.53 13.54
N GLU A 189 -1.38 -9.01 12.43
CA GLU A 189 -1.42 -10.42 12.04
C GLU A 189 -0.01 -10.94 11.76
N HIS A 190 0.28 -12.19 12.14
CA HIS A 190 1.59 -12.78 11.85
C HIS A 190 1.63 -13.24 10.38
N SER A 191 2.75 -13.03 9.68
CA SER A 191 2.93 -13.35 8.24
C SER A 191 2.69 -14.80 7.81
N LEU A 192 2.56 -15.72 8.77
CA LEU A 192 2.20 -17.13 8.55
C LEU A 192 0.71 -17.44 8.83
N GLY A 193 -0.06 -16.44 9.27
CA GLY A 193 -1.49 -16.51 9.56
C GLY A 193 -2.36 -16.45 8.31
N ASP A 194 -3.64 -16.10 8.51
CA ASP A 194 -4.62 -16.07 7.43
C ASP A 194 -4.49 -14.80 6.58
N ALA A 195 -4.22 -14.96 5.28
CA ALA A 195 -4.09 -13.83 4.36
C ALA A 195 -5.38 -13.01 4.16
N ILE A 196 -6.55 -13.56 4.51
CA ILE A 196 -7.81 -12.82 4.53
C ILE A 196 -7.85 -11.92 5.76
N LYS A 197 -7.38 -12.38 6.93
CA LYS A 197 -7.23 -11.54 8.13
C LYS A 197 -6.25 -10.41 7.88
N MET A 198 -5.07 -10.71 7.32
CA MET A 198 -4.09 -9.68 6.89
C MET A 198 -4.63 -8.63 5.91
N LEU A 199 -5.78 -8.87 5.26
CA LEU A 199 -6.40 -7.92 4.35
C LEU A 199 -7.61 -7.22 4.98
N LEU A 200 -8.33 -7.89 5.88
CA LEU A 200 -9.67 -7.50 6.34
C LEU A 200 -9.80 -7.35 7.85
N GLY A 201 -8.80 -7.71 8.65
CA GLY A 201 -8.84 -7.63 10.12
C GLY A 201 -9.27 -6.23 10.54
N SER A 202 -8.52 -5.25 10.06
CA SER A 202 -8.81 -3.84 10.28
C SER A 202 -10.09 -3.26 9.67
N PHE A 203 -10.91 -4.05 8.96
CA PHE A 203 -12.18 -3.58 8.39
C PHE A 203 -13.43 -4.12 9.06
N ASN A 204 -13.38 -5.25 9.75
CA ASN A 204 -14.58 -5.95 10.16
C ASN A 204 -14.40 -6.65 11.50
N ASP A 205 -15.00 -6.06 12.53
CA ASP A 205 -15.09 -6.51 13.92
C ASP A 205 -15.50 -8.00 14.04
N GLN A 206 -16.21 -8.54 13.04
CA GLN A 206 -16.62 -9.95 13.03
C GLN A 206 -15.47 -10.94 12.85
N PHE A 207 -14.28 -10.48 12.46
CA PHE A 207 -13.08 -11.33 12.41
C PHE A 207 -12.44 -11.50 13.79
N ASP A 208 -12.73 -10.61 14.73
CA ASP A 208 -12.17 -10.60 16.08
C ASP A 208 -12.93 -11.56 17.01
N GLU A 209 -14.26 -11.65 16.82
CA GLU A 209 -15.14 -12.50 17.65
C GLU A 209 -14.85 -14.02 17.58
N LYS A 210 -14.00 -14.48 16.66
CA LYS A 210 -13.79 -15.92 16.41
C LYS A 210 -12.54 -16.52 17.06
N GLU A 211 -11.68 -15.73 17.70
CA GLU A 211 -10.44 -16.26 18.29
C GLU A 211 -10.56 -16.66 19.76
N ASP A 212 -11.50 -16.07 20.50
CA ASP A 212 -11.66 -16.32 21.94
C ASP A 212 -11.97 -17.79 22.31
N ASP A 213 -12.49 -18.59 21.37
CA ASP A 213 -12.83 -19.99 21.62
C ASP A 213 -11.70 -21.00 21.30
N GLU A 214 -10.65 -20.61 20.57
CA GLU A 214 -9.55 -21.52 20.15
C GLU A 214 -8.17 -21.16 20.71
N GLU A 215 -7.98 -19.96 21.26
CA GLU A 215 -6.67 -19.42 21.66
C GLU A 215 -6.00 -20.12 22.85
N ASN A 216 -6.75 -20.90 23.65
CA ASN A 216 -6.15 -21.68 24.74
C ASN A 216 -5.43 -22.97 24.28
N ASN A 217 -5.42 -23.30 22.99
CA ASN A 217 -4.80 -24.55 22.51
C ASN A 217 -3.90 -24.44 21.27
N ILE A 218 -3.76 -23.26 20.67
CA ILE A 218 -2.82 -23.02 19.56
C ILE A 218 -1.78 -21.99 20.01
N ARG A 219 -1.00 -22.36 21.03
CA ARG A 219 0.37 -21.85 21.14
C ARG A 219 1.05 -22.26 19.84
N TRP A 220 1.22 -21.32 18.90
CA TRP A 220 1.84 -21.52 17.59
C TRP A 220 2.91 -22.60 17.70
N PRO A 221 2.69 -23.80 17.11
CA PRO A 221 3.70 -24.83 17.20
C PRO A 221 4.91 -24.21 16.53
N SER A 222 6.01 -24.11 17.27
CA SER A 222 7.31 -23.70 16.76
C SER A 222 7.75 -24.71 15.70
N HIS A 223 7.10 -24.67 14.54
CA HIS A 223 7.46 -25.42 13.38
C HIS A 223 8.73 -24.78 12.88
N SER A 224 9.84 -25.31 13.38
CA SER A 224 11.19 -25.22 12.82
C SER A 224 11.14 -24.89 11.33
N LEU A 225 11.31 -23.60 11.00
CA LEU A 225 11.39 -23.05 9.64
C LEU A 225 12.70 -23.45 8.93
N GLN A 226 13.25 -24.64 9.21
CA GLN A 226 14.53 -25.10 8.65
C GLN A 226 14.52 -25.39 7.14
N SER A 227 13.44 -25.10 6.39
CA SER A 227 13.36 -25.50 4.98
C SER A 227 12.93 -24.42 3.97
N PHE A 228 12.80 -23.14 4.34
CA PHE A 228 12.49 -22.09 3.36
C PHE A 228 13.70 -21.45 2.67
N ASP A 229 14.93 -21.72 3.14
CA ASP A 229 16.17 -21.28 2.47
C ASP A 229 16.36 -21.88 1.06
N THR A 230 15.59 -22.90 0.69
CA THR A 230 15.73 -23.59 -0.60
C THR A 230 15.09 -22.83 -1.78
N PHE A 231 14.26 -21.81 -1.56
CA PHE A 231 13.61 -21.07 -2.66
C PHE A 231 14.47 -19.96 -3.29
N ASN A 232 15.61 -19.60 -2.69
CA ASN A 232 16.50 -18.57 -3.24
C ASN A 232 17.63 -19.10 -4.14
N THR A 233 17.71 -20.42 -4.38
CA THR A 233 18.65 -20.98 -5.36
C THR A 233 17.92 -21.36 -6.65
N VAL A 234 17.79 -20.40 -7.56
CA VAL A 234 17.48 -20.70 -8.97
C VAL A 234 18.57 -21.65 -9.49
N PRO A 235 18.25 -22.85 -10.01
CA PRO A 235 19.23 -23.71 -10.65
C PRO A 235 19.81 -22.96 -11.84
N ARG A 236 21.07 -22.56 -11.74
CA ARG A 236 21.84 -22.03 -12.86
C ARG A 236 21.92 -23.16 -13.89
N ARG A 237 21.10 -23.08 -14.94
CA ARG A 237 21.21 -23.99 -16.09
C ARG A 237 22.58 -23.77 -16.70
N ASP A 238 23.48 -24.72 -16.44
CA ASP A 238 24.80 -24.77 -17.04
C ASP A 238 24.63 -25.11 -18.52
N SER A 239 24.59 -24.08 -19.36
CA SER A 239 24.60 -24.21 -20.81
C SER A 239 26.05 -24.32 -21.29
N THR A 240 26.67 -25.47 -21.03
CA THR A 240 27.95 -25.83 -21.65
C THR A 240 27.75 -27.13 -22.41
N LEU A 241 27.54 -27.02 -23.72
CA LEU A 241 27.92 -27.98 -24.77
C LEU A 241 27.24 -27.56 -26.08
N TYR A 242 27.92 -26.73 -26.88
CA TYR A 242 28.05 -26.92 -28.34
C TYR A 242 29.12 -25.93 -28.83
N ARG A 243 30.38 -26.35 -28.69
CA ARG A 243 31.53 -25.72 -29.36
C ARG A 243 31.70 -26.44 -30.69
N SER A 244 31.24 -25.81 -31.77
CA SER A 244 31.57 -26.21 -33.13
C SER A 244 32.56 -25.19 -33.68
N GLU A 245 33.80 -25.64 -33.86
CA GLU A 245 34.85 -24.90 -34.54
C GLU A 245 34.57 -24.86 -36.05
N SER A 246 34.66 -23.68 -36.66
CA SER A 246 35.05 -23.59 -38.06
C SER A 246 35.76 -22.27 -38.31
N SER A 247 36.91 -22.41 -38.97
CA SER A 247 38.00 -21.47 -39.12
C SER A 247 37.86 -20.62 -40.39
N ALA A 248 38.76 -19.64 -40.51
CA ALA A 248 39.12 -18.84 -41.68
C ALA A 248 38.28 -17.55 -41.90
N SER A 249 38.83 -16.40 -42.26
CA SER A 249 40.21 -15.97 -42.48
C SER A 249 40.20 -14.44 -42.68
N GLN A 250 41.25 -13.78 -42.20
CA GLN A 250 41.92 -12.58 -42.77
C GLN A 250 41.11 -11.31 -43.07
N ALA A 251 41.54 -10.17 -42.49
CA ALA A 251 42.31 -9.13 -43.21
C ALA A 251 42.21 -7.74 -42.55
N THR A 252 43.34 -7.30 -41.99
CA THR A 252 44.02 -6.00 -42.13
C THR A 252 43.22 -4.72 -42.49
N GLN A 253 43.18 -3.73 -41.57
CA GLN A 253 43.49 -2.30 -41.82
C GLN A 253 43.48 -1.52 -40.49
N ARG A 254 44.63 -1.25 -39.84
CA ARG A 254 45.52 -0.06 -39.96
C ARG A 254 44.87 1.32 -39.84
N ARG A 255 45.23 1.99 -38.72
CA ARG A 255 45.50 3.43 -38.49
C ARG A 255 44.34 4.43 -38.72
N SER A 256 44.26 5.59 -38.09
CA SER A 256 44.80 6.22 -36.88
C SER A 256 44.29 7.68 -36.96
N ILE A 257 44.15 8.34 -35.81
CA ILE A 257 44.18 9.81 -35.57
C ILE A 257 42.93 10.67 -35.90
N HIS A 258 42.70 11.63 -34.98
CA HIS A 258 41.99 12.94 -35.03
C HIS A 258 40.61 13.05 -34.36
N SER A 259 40.62 13.46 -33.08
CA SER A 259 39.77 14.57 -32.58
C SER A 259 40.34 15.90 -33.12
N PRO A 260 39.57 16.99 -33.36
CA PRO A 260 38.85 17.70 -32.29
C PRO A 260 37.58 18.51 -32.70
N ALA A 261 37.02 19.16 -31.68
CA ALA A 261 36.30 20.44 -31.69
C ALA A 261 34.78 20.46 -31.94
N SER A 262 34.09 20.89 -30.87
CA SER A 262 32.79 21.55 -30.86
C SER A 262 32.79 22.83 -31.70
N PRO A 263 31.62 23.24 -32.21
CA PRO A 263 31.02 24.46 -31.67
C PRO A 263 29.47 24.42 -31.57
N THR A 264 28.93 25.02 -30.51
CA THR A 264 27.61 25.68 -30.45
C THR A 264 27.62 26.94 -31.34
N PRO A 265 26.52 27.68 -31.65
CA PRO A 265 25.19 27.68 -31.02
C PRO A 265 24.00 27.87 -32.03
N SER A 266 22.82 28.14 -31.47
CA SER A 266 21.80 29.11 -31.94
C SER A 266 20.50 28.62 -32.62
N CYS A 267 19.42 28.93 -31.88
CA CYS A 267 18.26 29.74 -32.30
C CYS A 267 16.99 29.06 -32.84
N ILE A 268 15.89 29.76 -32.52
CA ILE A 268 14.54 29.80 -33.14
C ILE A 268 13.59 28.69 -32.65
N ALA A 269 12.69 28.93 -31.69
CA ALA A 269 11.52 29.82 -31.63
C ALA A 269 10.25 29.26 -32.33
N THR A 270 9.13 29.43 -31.59
CA THR A 270 7.72 29.49 -32.00
C THR A 270 7.05 28.22 -32.53
N GLY A 271 5.95 27.86 -31.87
CA GLY A 271 5.02 26.82 -32.30
C GLY A 271 3.79 26.74 -31.41
N THR A 272 3.07 27.87 -31.26
CA THR A 272 1.71 27.93 -30.73
C THR A 272 0.80 27.08 -31.62
N THR A 273 0.01 26.18 -31.05
CA THR A 273 -1.16 25.65 -31.76
C THR A 273 -2.29 25.43 -30.77
N ASP A 274 -3.22 26.38 -30.82
CA ASP A 274 -4.58 26.28 -30.32
C ASP A 274 -5.21 24.96 -30.76
N ARG A 275 -5.75 24.20 -29.81
CA ARG A 275 -6.69 23.12 -30.10
C ARG A 275 -8.03 23.43 -29.46
N GLN A 276 -8.96 23.70 -30.35
CA GLN A 276 -10.33 24.11 -30.12
C GLN A 276 -11.09 23.09 -29.26
N SER A 277 -11.83 23.64 -28.31
CA SER A 277 -12.81 22.97 -27.48
C SER A 277 -14.03 22.57 -28.31
N LEU A 278 -14.26 21.27 -28.41
CA LEU A 278 -15.52 20.72 -28.92
C LEU A 278 -16.54 20.74 -27.77
N SER A 279 -17.49 21.66 -27.86
CA SER A 279 -18.67 21.75 -27.02
C SER A 279 -19.63 20.61 -27.36
N SER A 280 -20.01 19.84 -26.34
CA SER A 280 -21.05 18.81 -26.45
C SER A 280 -22.43 19.44 -26.16
N PRO A 281 -23.51 18.97 -26.82
CA PRO A 281 -24.85 19.50 -26.65
C PRO A 281 -25.49 19.12 -25.30
N PRO A 282 -26.42 19.94 -24.76
CA PRO A 282 -27.06 19.71 -23.47
C PRO A 282 -28.10 18.59 -23.52
N LEU A 283 -28.11 17.74 -22.49
CA LEU A 283 -29.14 16.73 -22.24
C LEU A 283 -30.45 17.36 -21.71
N PRO A 284 -31.61 16.74 -21.99
CA PRO A 284 -32.91 17.28 -21.60
C PRO A 284 -33.21 17.14 -20.09
N LEU A 285 -33.86 18.17 -19.55
CA LEU A 285 -34.32 18.29 -18.16
C LEU A 285 -35.23 17.13 -17.74
N ARG A 286 -34.81 16.42 -16.69
CA ARG A 286 -35.63 15.46 -15.95
C ARG A 286 -36.57 16.21 -15.00
N GLN A 287 -37.88 16.04 -15.19
CA GLN A 287 -38.93 16.62 -14.37
C GLN A 287 -38.81 16.14 -12.91
N GLN A 288 -38.77 17.09 -11.99
CA GLN A 288 -38.88 16.87 -10.55
C GLN A 288 -40.34 16.57 -10.21
N SER A 289 -40.57 15.42 -9.57
CA SER A 289 -41.81 15.16 -8.85
C SER A 289 -41.50 15.07 -7.36
N SER A 290 -42.25 15.84 -6.58
CA SER A 290 -42.38 15.82 -5.12
C SER A 290 -43.83 16.27 -4.86
N PRO A 291 -44.43 16.08 -3.66
CA PRO A 291 -44.06 15.24 -2.51
C PRO A 291 -45.25 14.40 -1.99
N ARG A 292 -45.03 13.45 -1.06
CA ARG A 292 -46.04 13.06 -0.06
C ARG A 292 -45.38 12.81 1.29
N GLY A 293 -45.62 13.72 2.23
CA GLY A 293 -45.31 13.55 3.64
C GLY A 293 -46.31 12.62 4.34
N PRO A 294 -46.00 12.17 5.56
CA PRO A 294 -46.70 11.10 6.26
C PRO A 294 -47.95 11.60 7.01
N PRO A 295 -48.93 10.72 7.29
CA PRO A 295 -50.05 11.06 8.15
C PRO A 295 -49.64 11.03 9.64
N HIS A 296 -50.13 12.03 10.37
CA HIS A 296 -50.20 12.09 11.82
C HIS A 296 -50.89 10.85 12.41
N GLN A 297 -50.30 10.27 13.45
CA GLN A 297 -51.00 9.42 14.41
C GLN A 297 -51.06 10.17 15.75
N GLU A 298 -52.25 10.68 16.08
CA GLU A 298 -52.71 10.86 17.45
C GLU A 298 -53.53 9.61 17.79
N ASP A 299 -53.24 8.91 18.88
CA ASP A 299 -54.27 8.37 19.76
C ASP A 299 -53.71 7.84 21.08
N GLN A 300 -54.10 8.55 22.14
CA GLN A 300 -54.72 8.03 23.36
C GLN A 300 -54.06 6.84 24.09
N TYR A 301 -53.42 7.16 25.23
CA TYR A 301 -53.44 6.29 26.40
C TYR A 301 -54.16 7.01 27.56
N ARG A 302 -55.38 6.53 27.84
CA ARG A 302 -56.04 6.63 29.14
C ARG A 302 -56.39 5.21 29.57
N SER A 303 -55.70 4.69 30.58
CA SER A 303 -56.20 3.82 31.65
C SER A 303 -55.08 3.62 32.66
#